data_AF-A0A924JCS0-F1
#
_entry.id   AF-A0A924JCS0-F1
#
_cell.length_a   1.000
_cell.length_b   1.000
_cell.length_c   1.000
_cell.angle_alpha   90.00
_cell.angle_beta   90.00
_cell.angle_gamma   90.00
#
_symmetry.space_group_name_H-M   'P 1'
#
loop_
_entity.id
_entity.type
_entity.pdbx_description
1 polymer ?
#
loop_
_entity_poly.entity_id
_entity_poly.type
_entity_poly.pdbx_seq_one_letter_code
_entity_poly.pdbx_strand_id
1 'polypeptide(L)' 'MDELTQILENTDLRATAIARLLTLIEQDSDIINRHRAAGDSGPYMQQYVELRETNLARLTRLLEANGTIRADLHVAEQAA' A
#
# COMPACT_ATOMS: atom_id res chain seq x y z
N MET A 1 -1.53 31.43 -16.22
CA MET A 1 -1.93 30.02 -16.03
C MET A 1 -3.41 30.05 -15.75
N ASP A 2 -4.18 29.29 -16.53
CA ASP A 2 -5.63 29.19 -16.39
C ASP A 2 -5.97 28.28 -15.19
N GLU A 3 -6.99 28.63 -14.41
CA GLU A 3 -7.38 27.92 -13.18
C GLU A 3 -7.77 26.47 -13.49
N LEU A 4 -8.39 26.26 -14.65
CA LEU A 4 -8.78 24.94 -15.14
C LEU A 4 -7.55 24.05 -15.46
N THR A 5 -6.50 24.64 -16.06
CA THR A 5 -5.23 23.93 -16.32
C THR A 5 -4.57 23.48 -15.02
N GLN A 6 -4.58 24.34 -13.99
CA GLN A 6 -3.99 24.01 -12.69
C GLN A 6 -4.76 22.92 -11.94
N ILE A 7 -6.10 22.87 -12.09
CA ILE A 7 -6.93 21.80 -11.54
C ILE A 7 -6.63 20.45 -12.22
N LEU A 8 -6.49 20.44 -13.54
CA LEU A 8 -6.17 19.24 -14.31
C LEU A 8 -4.79 18.69 -13.96
N GLU A 9 -3.76 19.54 -13.93
CA GLU A 9 -2.39 19.15 -13.53
C GLU A 9 -2.36 18.54 -12.12
N ASN A 10 -3.06 19.17 -11.16
CA ASN A 10 -3.15 18.63 -9.80
C ASN A 10 -3.88 17.28 -9.76
N THR A 11 -4.87 17.07 -10.63
CA THR A 11 -5.62 15.80 -10.72
C THR A 11 -4.74 14.68 -11.27
N ASP A 12 -3.98 14.95 -12.33
CA ASP A 12 -3.05 13.98 -12.92
C ASP A 12 -1.90 13.60 -11.98
N LEU A 13 -1.37 14.59 -11.25
CA LEU A 13 -0.37 14.36 -10.21
C LEU A 13 -0.93 13.48 -9.09
N ARG A 14 -2.17 13.72 -8.64
CA ARG A 14 -2.85 12.90 -7.63
C ARG A 14 -3.08 11.47 -8.15
N ALA A 15 -3.58 11.30 -9.37
CA ALA A 15 -3.81 9.99 -9.96
C ALA A 15 -2.50 9.17 -10.07
N THR A 16 -1.41 9.82 -10.49
CA THR A 16 -0.09 9.20 -10.56
C THR A 16 0.43 8.79 -9.18
N ALA A 17 0.23 9.64 -8.17
CA ALA A 17 0.62 9.32 -6.79
C ALA A 17 -0.18 8.11 -6.26
N ILE A 18 -1.49 8.05 -6.49
CA ILE A 18 -2.35 6.93 -6.12
C ILE A 18 -1.90 5.63 -6.79
N ALA A 19 -1.63 5.65 -8.10
CA ALA A 19 -1.16 4.47 -8.83
C ALA A 19 0.17 3.92 -8.27
N ARG A 20 1.09 4.81 -7.87
CA ARG A 20 2.35 4.44 -7.21
C ARG A 20 2.11 3.81 -5.84
N LEU A 21 1.20 4.37 -5.03
CA LEU A 21 0.84 3.82 -3.72
C LEU A 21 0.26 2.40 -3.85
N LEU A 22 -0.63 2.18 -4.83
CA LEU A 22 -1.19 0.85 -5.12
C LEU A 22 -0.11 -0.16 -5.53
N THR A 23 0.82 0.25 -6.39
CA THR A 23 1.95 -0.61 -6.80
C THR A 23 2.82 -1.01 -5.59
N LEU A 24 3.09 -0.07 -4.68
CA LEU A 24 3.87 -0.36 -3.46
C LEU A 24 3.12 -1.31 -2.52
N ILE A 25 1.80 -1.15 -2.39
CA ILE A 25 0.93 -2.05 -1.62
C ILE A 25 0.99 -3.48 -2.16
N GLU A 26 0.89 -3.64 -3.48
CA GLU A 26 0.98 -4.95 -4.14
C GLU A 26 2.35 -5.59 -3.90
N GLN A 27 3.43 -4.84 -4.07
CA GLN A 27 4.80 -5.33 -3.86
C GLN A 27 5.07 -5.77 -2.42
N ASP A 28 4.68 -4.95 -1.44
CA ASP A 28 4.87 -5.29 -0.03
C ASP A 28 4.03 -6.51 0.36
N SER A 29 2.78 -6.60 -0.13
CA SER A 29 1.91 -7.76 0.09
C SER A 29 2.49 -9.05 -0.49
N ASP A 30 3.03 -8.99 -1.71
CA ASP A 30 3.70 -10.12 -2.37
C ASP A 30 4.91 -10.63 -1.57
N ILE A 31 5.74 -9.71 -1.08
CA ILE A 31 6.93 -10.04 -0.28
C ILE A 31 6.52 -10.76 1.01
N ILE A 32 5.53 -10.22 1.73
CA ILE A 32 5.02 -10.80 2.97
C ILE A 32 4.45 -12.19 2.72
N ASN A 33 3.65 -12.37 1.67
CA ASN A 33 3.03 -13.65 1.33
C ASN A 33 4.06 -14.71 0.95
N ARG A 34 5.05 -14.37 0.13
CA ARG A 34 6.14 -15.29 -0.23
C ARG A 34 6.93 -15.72 1.00
N HIS A 35 7.18 -14.79 1.92
CA HIS A 35 7.88 -15.08 3.16
C HIS A 35 7.09 -16.04 4.05
N ARG A 36 5.80 -15.75 4.30
CA ARG A 36 4.91 -16.63 5.07
C ARG A 36 4.83 -18.02 4.46
N ALA A 37 4.74 -18.12 3.13
CA ALA A 37 4.70 -19.40 2.41
C ALA A 37 6.03 -20.18 2.50
N ALA A 38 7.17 -19.49 2.60
CA ALA A 38 8.47 -20.12 2.77
C ALA A 38 8.71 -20.65 4.19
N GLY A 39 7.89 -20.26 5.17
CA GLY A 39 8.04 -20.67 6.58
C GLY A 39 9.34 -20.17 7.21
N ASP A 40 9.94 -19.13 6.65
CA ASP A 40 11.25 -18.63 7.05
C ASP A 40 11.08 -17.84 8.35
N SER A 41 11.66 -18.29 9.46
CA SER A 41 11.43 -17.68 10.79
C SER A 41 12.67 -16.97 11.34
N GLY A 42 13.60 -16.61 10.45
CA GLY A 42 14.81 -15.90 10.83
C GLY A 42 14.50 -14.51 11.42
N PRO A 43 15.16 -14.08 12.51
CA PRO A 43 14.83 -12.82 13.19
C PRO A 43 15.01 -11.57 12.30
N TYR A 44 15.99 -11.58 11.39
CA TYR A 44 16.15 -10.52 10.40
C TYR A 44 15.00 -10.47 9.39
N MET A 45 14.48 -11.63 9.03
CA MET A 45 13.41 -11.73 8.05
C MET A 45 12.05 -11.37 8.67
N GLN A 46 11.84 -11.71 9.95
CA GLN A 46 10.70 -11.21 10.73
C GLN A 46 10.70 -9.68 10.83
N GLN A 47 11.83 -9.06 11.20
CA GLN A 47 11.94 -7.59 11.23
C GLN A 47 11.69 -6.95 9.87
N TYR A 48 12.14 -7.60 8.80
CA TYR A 48 11.88 -7.16 7.44
C TYR A 48 10.39 -7.20 7.09
N VAL A 49 9.66 -8.25 7.49
CA VAL A 49 8.21 -8.37 7.29
C VAL A 49 7.43 -7.37 8.13
N GLU A 50 7.78 -7.18 9.40
CA GLU A 50 7.15 -6.17 10.27
C GLU A 50 7.27 -4.75 9.70
N LEU A 51 8.44 -4.42 9.12
CA LEU A 51 8.65 -3.15 8.43
C LEU A 51 7.71 -3.01 7.22
N ARG A 52 7.55 -4.08 6.43
CA ARG A 52 6.67 -4.09 5.26
C ARG A 52 5.20 -3.98 5.64
N GLU A 53 4.77 -4.65 6.70
CA GLU A 53 3.41 -4.52 7.25
C GLU A 53 3.14 -3.08 7.75
N THR A 54 4.13 -2.47 8.40
CA THR A 54 4.04 -1.06 8.83
C THR A 54 3.90 -0.11 7.63
N ASN A 55 4.67 -0.35 6.57
CA ASN A 55 4.57 0.42 5.33
C ASN A 55 3.19 0.25 4.68
N LEU A 56 2.71 -0.99 4.56
CA LEU A 56 1.39 -1.31 4.00
C LEU A 56 0.27 -0.56 4.75
N ALA A 57 0.29 -0.58 6.08
CA ALA A 57 -0.67 0.14 6.90
C ALA A 57 -0.61 1.66 6.67
N ARG A 58 0.60 2.23 6.54
CA ARG A 58 0.78 3.65 6.27
C ARG A 58 0.29 4.04 4.87
N LEU A 59 0.61 3.25 3.85
CA LEU A 59 0.19 3.48 2.46
C LEU A 59 -1.34 3.41 2.33
N THR A 60 -1.95 2.43 2.98
CA THR A 60 -3.41 2.27 3.01
C THR A 60 -4.09 3.47 3.65
N ARG A 61 -3.60 3.95 4.81
CA ARG A 61 -4.10 5.18 5.45
C ARG A 61 -3.98 6.42 4.56
N LEU A 62 -2.90 6.54 3.78
CA LEU A 62 -2.73 7.66 2.85
C LEU A 62 -3.74 7.61 1.70
N LEU A 63 -4.15 6.43 1.26
CA LEU A 63 -5.20 6.25 0.24
C LEU A 63 -6.60 6.54 0.80
N GLU A 64 -6.88 6.10 2.02
CA GLU A 64 -8.12 6.40 2.73
C GLU A 64 -8.29 7.91 2.97
N ALA A 65 -7.24 8.58 3.48
CA ALA A 65 -7.25 10.02 3.75
C ALA A 65 -7.47 10.87 2.49
N ASN A 66 -7.06 10.36 1.33
CA ASN A 66 -7.30 11.00 0.03
C ASN A 66 -8.69 10.69 -0.55
N GLY A 67 -9.57 10.02 0.21
CA GLY A 67 -10.93 9.65 -0.22
C GLY A 67 -10.96 8.66 -1.38
N THR A 68 -9.84 8.00 -1.65
CA THR A 68 -9.64 7.18 -2.86
C THR A 68 -10.09 5.73 -2.64
N ILE A 69 -10.03 5.23 -1.41
CA ILE A 69 -10.44 3.87 -1.05
C ILE A 69 -11.26 3.91 0.24
N ARG A 70 -12.44 3.29 0.23
CA ARG A 70 -13.13 2.84 1.46
C ARG A 70 -12.47 1.51 1.80
N ALA A 71 -11.56 1.49 2.78
CA ALA A 71 -10.82 0.29 3.10
C ALA A 71 -11.69 -0.73 3.85
N ASP A 72 -12.47 -1.49 3.09
CA ASP A 72 -12.70 -2.90 3.40
C ASP A 72 -11.57 -3.73 2.75
N LEU A 73 -10.32 -3.28 2.91
CA LEU A 73 -9.17 -4.17 2.79
C LEU A 73 -9.19 -5.03 4.06
N HIS A 74 -10.13 -5.97 4.11
CA HIS A 74 -9.99 -7.16 4.92
C HIS A 74 -8.69 -7.79 4.44
N VAL A 75 -7.60 -7.48 5.13
CA VAL A 75 -6.48 -8.40 5.25
C VAL A 75 -7.15 -9.68 5.66
N ALA A 76 -7.33 -10.59 4.70
CA ALA A 76 -8.01 -11.83 4.94
C ALA A 76 -7.33 -12.45 6.15
N GLU A 77 -8.05 -12.44 7.28
CA GLU A 77 -7.91 -13.49 8.27
C GLU A 77 -8.13 -14.78 7.49
N GLN A 78 -7.04 -15.33 6.96
CA GLN A 78 -7.01 -16.73 6.63
C GLN A 78 -7.09 -17.45 7.97
N ALA A 79 -8.33 -17.81 8.26
CA ALA A 79 -8.77 -18.67 9.32
C ALA A 79 -7.96 -19.97 9.40
N ALA A 80 -7.88 -20.45 10.65
CA ALA A 80 -7.56 -21.80 11.12
C ALA A 80 -6.07 -22.21 11.15
#